data_AF-A0A7X7N7U9-F1
#
_entry.id   AF-A0A7X7N7U9-F1
#
_cell.length_a   1.000
_cell.length_b   1.000
_cell.length_c   1.000
_cell.angle_alpha   90.00
_cell.angle_beta   90.00
_cell.angle_gamma   90.00
#
_symmetry.space_group_name_H-M   'P 1'
#
loop_
_entity.id
_entity.type
_entity.pdbx_description
1 polymer ?
#
loop_
_entity_poly.entity_id
_entity_poly.type
_entity_poly.pdbx_seq_one_letter_code
_entity_poly.pdbx_strand_id
1 'polypeptide(L)'
;TPEDGDLVGWINRGMDWINLIDTKDKYQITIIANYPGIVYPINVDVTLRRRQQFLPKPGDKLNLDINGKTQAFTMPNDAILTIPRVAITSPEGTTIIITK
;
A
#
# COMPACT_ATOMS: atom_id res chain seq x y z
N THR A 1 -6.09 6.17 -26.90
CA THR A 1 -4.79 5.47 -27.05
C THR A 1 -4.24 5.22 -25.66
N PRO A 2 -3.52 4.13 -25.39
CA PRO A 2 -3.10 3.82 -24.03
C PRO A 2 -1.89 4.70 -23.66
N GLU A 3 -2.19 5.98 -23.43
CA GLU A 3 -1.24 7.06 -23.15
C GLU A 3 -1.26 7.44 -21.67
N ASP A 4 -2.12 6.78 -20.86
CA ASP A 4 -2.15 6.94 -19.41
C ASP A 4 -1.24 5.92 -18.73
N GLY A 5 0.01 6.32 -18.50
CA GLY A 5 0.85 5.93 -17.35
C GLY A 5 1.38 4.50 -17.24
N ASP A 6 0.70 3.47 -17.75
CA ASP A 6 1.00 2.06 -17.43
C ASP A 6 1.90 1.35 -18.45
N LEU A 7 2.04 1.85 -19.69
CA LEU A 7 2.75 1.14 -20.75
C LEU A 7 4.22 1.52 -20.94
N VAL A 8 4.67 2.68 -20.44
CA VAL A 8 6.08 3.09 -20.55
C VAL A 8 6.81 2.68 -19.27
N GLY A 9 7.31 1.45 -19.24
CA GLY A 9 8.24 0.97 -18.21
C GLY A 9 7.80 -0.25 -17.39
N TRP A 10 6.60 -0.80 -17.63
CA TRP A 10 6.08 -1.98 -16.91
C TRP A 10 6.08 -1.84 -15.38
N ILE A 11 6.04 -0.61 -14.84
CA ILE A 11 6.37 -0.33 -13.43
C ILE A 11 5.38 -0.98 -12.44
N ASN A 12 4.13 -1.20 -12.87
CA ASN A 12 3.09 -1.91 -12.10
C ASN A 12 2.86 -3.35 -12.57
N ARG A 13 3.57 -3.82 -13.61
CA ARG A 13 3.32 -5.14 -14.19
C ARG A 13 3.69 -6.22 -13.18
N GLY A 14 2.73 -7.08 -12.86
CA GLY A 14 2.91 -8.13 -11.87
C GLY A 14 2.73 -7.68 -10.43
N MET A 15 2.25 -6.45 -10.19
CA MET A 15 1.75 -6.06 -8.89
C MET A 15 0.28 -6.42 -8.75
N ASP A 16 -0.07 -7.05 -7.63
CA ASP A 16 -1.43 -7.41 -7.26
C ASP A 16 -1.74 -6.94 -5.84
N TRP A 17 -3.02 -6.68 -5.59
CA TRP A 17 -3.52 -6.23 -4.29
C TRP A 17 -4.61 -7.19 -3.81
N ILE A 18 -4.38 -7.84 -2.68
CA ILE A 18 -5.29 -8.86 -2.13
C ILE A 18 -5.57 -8.61 -0.65
N ASN A 19 -6.47 -9.41 -0.07
CA ASN A 19 -6.80 -9.38 1.36
C ASN A 19 -7.25 -8.01 1.88
N LEU A 20 -8.02 -7.27 1.05
CA LEU A 20 -8.55 -5.96 1.42
C LEU A 20 -9.54 -6.11 2.59
N ILE A 21 -9.26 -5.41 3.69
CA ILE A 21 -10.23 -5.12 4.74
C ILE A 21 -10.35 -3.59 4.81
N ASP A 22 -11.57 -3.09 4.73
CA ASP A 22 -11.86 -1.66 4.79
C ASP A 22 -13.05 -1.45 5.73
N THR A 23 -12.76 -1.12 6.98
CA THR A 23 -13.75 -0.79 8.01
C THR A 23 -13.52 0.61 8.54
N LYS A 24 -14.45 1.10 9.37
CA LYS A 24 -14.32 2.42 10.00
C LYS A 24 -13.00 2.62 10.76
N ASP A 25 -12.45 1.56 11.35
CA ASP A 25 -11.33 1.63 12.29
C ASP A 25 -10.08 0.85 11.82
N LYS A 26 -10.18 0.13 10.70
CA LYS A 26 -9.09 -0.65 10.13
C LYS A 26 -9.09 -0.62 8.60
N TYR A 27 -7.92 -0.38 8.02
CA TYR A 27 -7.63 -0.70 6.63
C TYR A 27 -6.51 -1.74 6.59
N GLN A 28 -6.65 -2.78 5.76
CA GLN A 28 -5.61 -3.78 5.53
C GLN A 28 -5.57 -4.13 4.05
N ILE A 29 -4.37 -4.32 3.53
CA ILE A 29 -4.14 -4.78 2.16
C ILE A 29 -2.81 -5.52 2.10
N THR A 30 -2.73 -6.56 1.28
CA THR A 30 -1.47 -7.23 0.95
C THR A 30 -1.10 -6.88 -0.48
N ILE A 31 0.13 -6.44 -0.68
CA ILE A 31 0.67 -6.05 -1.98
C ILE A 31 1.66 -7.12 -2.40
N ILE A 32 1.36 -7.78 -3.50
CA ILE A 32 2.19 -8.80 -4.11
C ILE A 32 2.88 -8.19 -5.30
N ALA A 33 4.13 -8.57 -5.52
CA ALA A 33 4.82 -8.36 -6.78
C ALA A 33 5.30 -9.71 -7.27
N ASN A 34 4.60 -10.32 -8.22
CA ASN A 34 4.90 -11.65 -8.75
C ASN A 34 4.91 -11.61 -10.29
N TYR A 35 6.11 -11.64 -10.85
CA TYR A 35 6.32 -11.67 -12.30
C TYR A 35 7.66 -12.37 -12.59
N PRO A 36 7.76 -13.15 -13.68
CA PRO A 36 9.04 -13.76 -14.08
C PRO A 36 10.15 -12.72 -14.23
N GLY A 37 11.24 -12.90 -13.46
CA GLY A 37 12.41 -12.01 -13.50
C GLY A 37 12.45 -10.93 -12.43
N ILE A 38 11.48 -10.85 -11.51
CA ILE A 38 11.61 -10.02 -10.30
C ILE A 38 12.78 -10.53 -9.45
N VAL A 39 13.60 -9.59 -8.99
CA VAL A 39 14.65 -9.82 -7.99
C VAL A 39 14.29 -9.02 -6.74
N TYR A 40 14.04 -9.70 -5.64
CA TYR A 40 13.71 -9.09 -4.36
C TYR A 40 14.99 -8.66 -3.60
N PRO A 41 14.90 -7.66 -2.69
CA PRO A 41 13.72 -6.86 -2.39
C PRO A 41 13.46 -5.79 -3.45
N ILE A 42 12.20 -5.51 -3.72
CA ILE A 42 11.79 -4.29 -4.43
C ILE A 42 11.18 -3.30 -3.44
N ASN A 43 11.31 -2.01 -3.73
CA ASN A 43 10.74 -0.94 -2.91
C ASN A 43 9.76 -0.15 -3.76
N VAL A 44 8.55 0.06 -3.23
CA VAL A 44 7.49 0.82 -3.90
C VAL A 44 6.86 1.81 -2.94
N ASP A 45 6.42 2.94 -3.47
CA ASP A 45 5.56 3.87 -2.73
C ASP A 45 4.11 3.43 -2.93
N VAL A 46 3.38 3.28 -1.83
CA VAL A 46 2.04 2.73 -1.84
C VAL A 46 1.05 3.80 -1.45
N THR A 47 0.27 4.29 -2.43
CA THR A 47 -0.90 5.13 -2.15
C THR A 47 -2.15 4.27 -2.04
N LEU A 48 -2.79 4.28 -0.87
CA LEU A 48 -4.03 3.53 -0.63
C LEU A 48 -5.21 4.22 -1.33
N ARG A 49 -5.77 3.54 -2.34
CA ARG A 49 -6.93 3.99 -3.11
C ARG A 49 -8.19 3.20 -2.74
N ARG A 50 -9.35 3.69 -3.16
CA ARG A 50 -10.68 3.08 -2.95
C ARG A 50 -11.12 2.87 -1.50
N ARG A 51 -10.59 3.63 -0.54
CA ARG A 51 -11.08 3.66 0.86
C ARG A 51 -12.54 4.15 0.89
N GLN A 52 -13.47 3.25 1.24
CA GLN A 52 -14.90 3.53 1.38
C GLN A 52 -15.31 3.72 2.85
N GLN A 53 -14.70 2.98 3.79
CA GLN A 53 -15.07 3.03 5.21
C GLN A 53 -13.97 3.62 6.09
N PHE A 54 -12.70 3.29 5.83
CA PHE A 54 -11.56 3.81 6.56
C PHE A 54 -11.21 5.22 6.08
N LEU A 55 -11.86 6.20 6.71
CA LEU A 55 -11.75 7.62 6.37
C LEU A 55 -11.16 8.43 7.54
N PRO A 56 -9.87 8.22 7.90
CA PRO A 56 -9.20 9.09 8.87
C PRO A 56 -9.07 10.50 8.31
N LYS A 57 -9.12 11.48 9.21
CA LYS A 57 -9.00 12.91 8.87
C LYS A 57 -7.53 13.32 8.86
N PRO A 58 -7.16 14.34 8.06
CA PRO A 58 -5.89 15.04 8.19
C PRO A 58 -5.49 15.28 9.66
N GLY A 59 -4.25 14.92 10.00
CA GLY A 59 -3.71 15.08 11.36
C GLY A 59 -4.02 13.94 12.35
N ASP A 60 -4.93 13.02 12.02
CA ASP A 60 -5.21 11.85 12.86
C ASP A 60 -3.93 11.05 13.14
N LYS A 61 -3.77 10.58 14.39
CA LYS A 61 -2.71 9.64 14.78
C LYS A 61 -3.22 8.23 14.55
N LEU A 62 -2.48 7.48 13.75
CA LEU A 62 -2.81 6.12 13.33
C LEU A 62 -1.63 5.20 13.69
N ASN A 63 -1.91 3.91 13.79
CA ASN A 63 -0.89 2.87 13.86
C ASN A 63 -0.75 2.24 12.48
N LEU A 64 0.46 2.29 11.93
CA LEU A 64 0.81 1.63 10.68
C LEU A 64 1.65 0.39 11.00
N ASP A 65 1.14 -0.77 10.63
CA ASP A 65 1.86 -2.03 10.69
C ASP A 65 2.26 -2.48 9.27
N ILE A 66 3.53 -2.82 9.10
CA ILE A 66 4.06 -3.41 7.87
C ILE A 66 4.72 -4.73 8.25
N ASN A 67 4.12 -5.86 7.83
CA ASN A 67 4.57 -7.21 8.16
C ASN A 67 4.89 -7.42 9.67
N GLY A 68 4.02 -6.94 10.55
CA GLY A 68 4.13 -7.09 12.00
C GLY A 68 5.01 -6.05 12.70
N LYS A 69 5.57 -5.08 11.95
CA LYS A 69 6.31 -3.95 12.51
C LYS A 69 5.41 -2.73 12.56
N THR A 70 4.95 -2.41 13.77
CA THR A 70 4.09 -1.25 14.02
C THR A 70 4.91 0.04 14.24
N GLN A 71 4.46 1.13 13.65
CA GLN A 71 4.98 2.49 13.86
C GLN A 71 3.84 3.52 13.88
N ALA A 72 4.08 4.65 14.53
CA ALA A 72 3.16 5.77 14.49
C ALA A 72 3.12 6.36 13.07
N PHE A 73 1.91 6.65 12.59
CA PHE A 73 1.67 7.30 11.32
C PHE A 73 0.71 8.48 11.54
N THR A 74 1.02 9.63 10.95
CA THR A 74 0.10 10.79 11.01
C THR A 74 -0.53 10.96 9.66
N MET A 75 -1.86 11.03 9.61
CA MET A 75 -2.59 11.22 8.37
C MET A 75 -2.17 12.55 7.70
N PRO A 76 -1.74 12.53 6.42
CA PRO A 76 -1.29 13.73 5.71
C PRO A 76 -2.39 14.78 5.53
N ASN A 77 -1.98 16.04 5.39
CA ASN A 77 -2.89 17.19 5.27
C ASN A 77 -3.75 17.19 4.01
N ASP A 78 -3.26 16.59 2.92
CA ASP A 78 -3.97 16.42 1.65
C ASP A 78 -4.94 15.23 1.65
N ALA A 79 -5.05 14.52 2.78
CA ALA A 79 -5.83 13.30 2.95
C ALA A 79 -5.42 12.14 2.03
N ILE A 80 -4.25 12.20 1.38
CA ILE A 80 -3.71 11.13 0.53
C ILE A 80 -2.85 10.22 1.40
N LEU A 81 -3.28 8.96 1.56
CA LEU A 81 -2.55 8.00 2.39
C LEU A 81 -1.51 7.27 1.54
N THR A 82 -0.28 7.81 1.52
CA THR A 82 0.88 7.19 0.89
C THR A 82 1.86 6.68 1.94
N ILE A 83 2.26 5.43 1.82
CA ILE A 83 3.31 4.81 2.62
C ILE A 83 4.55 4.70 1.74
N PRO A 84 5.63 5.43 2.03
CA PRO A 84 6.82 5.42 1.20
C PRO A 84 7.65 4.15 1.43
N ARG A 85 8.34 3.71 0.38
CA ARG A 85 9.38 2.66 0.42
C ARG A 85 8.93 1.36 1.11
N VAL A 86 7.72 0.89 0.80
CA VAL A 86 7.27 -0.43 1.21
C VAL A 86 8.13 -1.47 0.51
N ALA A 87 8.86 -2.26 1.31
CA ALA A 87 9.69 -3.35 0.81
C ALA A 87 8.82 -4.59 0.57
N ILE A 88 8.88 -5.16 -0.63
CA ILE A 88 8.35 -6.49 -0.95
C ILE A 88 9.56 -7.41 -1.07
N THR A 89 9.64 -8.40 -0.17
CA THR A 89 10.83 -9.25 0.00
C THR A 89 10.66 -10.65 -0.58
N SER A 90 9.43 -11.03 -0.92
CA SER A 90 9.11 -12.37 -1.43
C SER A 90 7.78 -12.36 -2.21
N PRO A 91 7.46 -13.44 -2.95
CA PRO A 91 6.22 -13.56 -3.72
C PRO A 91 4.94 -13.51 -2.88
N GLU A 92 5.00 -13.81 -1.59
CA GLU A 92 3.86 -13.72 -0.67
C GLU A 92 3.41 -12.27 -0.44
N GLY A 93 4.26 -11.30 -0.78
CA GLY A 93 3.96 -9.89 -0.70
C GLY A 93 4.21 -9.26 0.67
N THR A 94 3.75 -8.02 0.82
CA THR A 94 3.84 -7.25 2.06
C THR A 94 2.45 -6.82 2.48
N THR A 95 2.09 -7.17 3.72
CA THR A 95 0.82 -6.78 4.33
C THR A 95 1.00 -5.46 5.07
N ILE A 96 0.12 -4.53 4.73
CA ILE A 96 -0.01 -3.22 5.36
C ILE A 96 -1.32 -3.23 6.14
N ILE A 97 -1.25 -2.85 7.41
CA ILE A 97 -2.42 -2.65 8.26
C ILE A 97 -2.34 -1.24 8.83
N ILE A 98 -3.46 -0.51 8.80
CA ILE A 98 -3.60 0.79 9.43
C ILE A 98 -4.80 0.74 10.35
N THR A 99 -4.60 1.13 11.61
CA THR A 99 -5.69 1.28 12.58
C THR A 99 -5.70 2.69 13.15
N LYS A 100 -6.86 3.12 13.63
CA LYS A 100 -6.97 4.29 14.51
C LYS A 100 -6.41 3.98 15.90
#